data_AF-A0A1J0VZ17-F1
#
_entry.id   AF-A0A1J0VZ17-F1
#
_cell.length_a   1.000
_cell.length_b   1.000
_cell.length_c   1.000
_cell.angle_alpha   90.00
_cell.angle_beta   90.00
_cell.angle_gamma   90.00
#
_symmetry.space_group_name_H-M   'P 1'
#
loop_
_entity.id
_entity.type
_entity.pdbx_description
1 polymer ?
#
loop_
_entity_poly.entity_id
_entity_poly.type
_entity_poly.pdbx_seq_one_letter_code
_entity_poly.pdbx_strand_id
1 'polypeptide(L)'
;MRTTSRFTAAAATLAVLLSPLTACASTEDAAPQHDTSAAARPEDNATTLGHRFVPDPTLVNPHPLPFTSWTRLGEDTIAVNFQTGNPACFAVDAAVTETAETITIALRSGTRADAVGKMCTMDAVLGTMDITLRSPLGSRAVLDAE
;
A
#
# COMPACT_ATOMS: atom_id res chain seq x y z
N MET A 1 15.80 -59.29 10.34
CA MET A 1 16.60 -58.40 11.22
C MET A 1 15.80 -57.12 11.41
N ARG A 2 14.95 -56.96 12.43
CA ARG A 2 15.23 -56.57 13.84
C ARG A 2 16.26 -55.44 13.95
N THR A 3 15.76 -54.21 14.13
CA THR A 3 16.06 -53.37 15.32
C THR A 3 15.09 -52.18 15.44
N THR A 4 14.16 -52.30 16.39
CA THR A 4 13.45 -51.23 17.09
C THR A 4 14.33 -50.58 18.14
N SER A 5 14.21 -49.27 18.36
CA SER A 5 14.47 -48.56 19.63
C SER A 5 13.92 -47.13 19.47
N ARG A 6 12.77 -46.67 20.01
CA ARG A 6 12.25 -46.59 21.39
C ARG A 6 13.18 -45.88 22.37
N PHE A 7 13.10 -44.55 22.40
CA PHE A 7 13.52 -43.71 23.53
C PHE A 7 12.30 -43.29 24.36
N THR A 8 12.08 -43.99 25.46
CA THR A 8 11.39 -43.59 26.70
C THR A 8 12.47 -43.04 27.66
N ALA A 9 12.29 -42.17 28.63
CA ALA A 9 11.20 -41.41 29.25
C ALA A 9 11.87 -40.39 30.21
N ALA A 10 11.18 -39.32 30.60
CA ALA A 10 11.29 -38.74 31.96
C ALA A 10 10.14 -37.75 32.20
N ALA A 11 9.40 -37.99 33.29
CA ALA A 11 8.37 -37.14 33.84
C ALA A 11 8.90 -36.39 35.08
N ALA A 12 8.41 -35.17 35.35
CA ALA A 12 8.26 -34.57 36.70
C ALA A 12 7.74 -33.11 36.56
N THR A 13 6.45 -32.84 36.83
CA THR A 13 5.85 -32.26 38.06
C THR A 13 5.74 -30.73 38.12
N LEU A 14 4.48 -30.27 38.14
CA LEU A 14 3.86 -29.23 38.97
C LEU A 14 4.55 -27.87 39.20
N ALA A 15 3.93 -26.80 38.69
CA ALA A 15 3.71 -25.57 39.45
C ALA A 15 2.49 -24.81 38.88
N VAL A 16 1.35 -24.94 39.57
CA VAL A 16 0.17 -24.10 39.37
C VAL A 16 0.45 -22.76 40.05
N LEU A 17 0.56 -21.68 39.28
CA LEU A 17 0.59 -20.31 39.81
C LEU A 17 -0.77 -19.67 39.55
N LEU A 18 -1.63 -19.69 40.58
CA LEU A 18 -2.84 -18.86 40.64
C LEU A 18 -2.42 -17.40 40.81
N SER A 19 -2.69 -16.58 39.79
CA SER A 19 -2.56 -15.12 39.85
C SER A 19 -3.95 -14.50 40.06
N PRO A 20 -4.13 -13.54 40.99
CA PRO A 20 -5.42 -12.88 41.19
C PRO A 20 -5.75 -11.95 40.02
N LEU A 21 -6.97 -12.10 39.49
CA LEU A 21 -7.60 -11.19 38.54
C LEU A 21 -8.00 -9.90 39.26
N THR A 22 -7.11 -8.91 39.29
CA THR A 22 -7.48 -7.54 39.65
C THR A 22 -8.12 -6.88 38.42
N ALA A 23 -9.45 -6.94 38.35
CA ALA A 23 -10.25 -6.27 37.35
C ALA A 23 -10.32 -4.76 37.66
N CYS A 24 -9.59 -3.95 36.90
CA CYS A 24 -9.93 -2.54 36.71
C CYS A 24 -10.61 -2.44 35.35
N ALA A 25 -11.94 -2.42 35.37
CA ALA A 25 -12.75 -2.10 34.20
C ALA A 25 -12.79 -0.57 34.05
N SER A 26 -12.01 -0.04 33.11
CA SER A 26 -12.33 1.22 32.44
C SER A 26 -12.87 0.84 31.07
N THR A 27 -14.21 0.80 30.94
CA THR A 27 -14.85 0.70 29.64
C THR A 27 -14.76 2.06 28.97
N GLU A 28 -13.61 2.35 28.37
CA GLU A 28 -13.58 3.23 27.21
C GLU A 28 -13.90 2.36 26.00
N ASP A 29 -15.04 2.65 25.40
CA ASP A 29 -15.46 2.15 24.09
C ASP A 29 -14.44 2.65 23.07
N ALA A 30 -13.30 1.95 22.99
CA ALA A 30 -12.33 2.14 21.94
C ALA A 30 -12.94 1.49 20.69
N ALA A 31 -13.70 2.28 19.94
CA ALA A 31 -13.92 2.01 18.54
C ALA A 31 -12.57 1.66 17.89
N PRO A 32 -12.50 0.70 16.96
CA PRO A 32 -11.25 0.42 16.26
C PRO A 32 -10.78 1.69 15.55
N GLN A 33 -9.76 2.36 16.09
CA GLN A 33 -9.03 3.38 15.36
C GLN A 33 -8.27 2.67 14.26
N HIS A 34 -8.84 2.67 13.06
CA HIS A 34 -8.05 2.50 11.84
C HIS A 34 -7.19 3.77 11.71
N ASP A 35 -6.06 3.80 12.40
CA ASP A 35 -5.01 4.78 12.14
C ASP A 35 -4.33 4.35 10.82
N THR A 36 -4.97 4.64 9.70
CA THR A 36 -4.28 4.67 8.40
C THR A 36 -3.40 5.92 8.42
N SER A 37 -2.27 5.85 9.14
CA SER A 37 -1.24 6.87 9.05
C SER A 37 -0.63 6.77 7.65
N ALA A 38 -1.09 7.62 6.74
CA ALA A 38 -0.54 7.77 5.39
C ALA A 38 1.00 7.80 5.46
N ALA A 39 1.66 6.82 4.85
CA ALA A 39 3.10 6.64 5.00
C ALA A 39 3.86 7.55 4.04
N ALA A 40 4.84 8.28 4.55
CA ALA A 40 5.73 9.07 3.70
C ALA A 40 6.52 8.15 2.76
N ARG A 41 6.49 8.45 1.47
CA ARG A 41 7.25 7.71 0.46
C ARG A 41 8.55 8.45 0.14
N PRO A 42 9.63 7.72 -0.15
CA PRO A 42 10.92 8.33 -0.46
C PRO A 42 10.91 9.00 -1.84
N GLU A 43 11.63 10.12 -1.94
CA GLU A 43 12.03 10.69 -3.22
C GLU A 43 13.08 9.79 -3.87
N ASP A 44 12.83 9.33 -5.08
CA ASP A 44 13.75 8.57 -5.91
C ASP A 44 14.24 9.47 -7.04
N ASN A 45 15.55 9.76 -7.02
CA ASN A 45 16.23 10.59 -8.01
C ASN A 45 16.66 9.79 -9.25
N ALA A 46 16.37 8.49 -9.31
CA ALA A 46 16.54 7.72 -10.53
C ALA A 46 15.62 8.27 -11.63
N THR A 47 16.08 8.16 -12.88
CA THR A 47 15.21 8.40 -14.04
C THR A 47 13.93 7.60 -13.87
N THR A 48 12.78 8.24 -13.98
CA THR A 48 11.48 7.58 -13.89
C THR A 48 11.44 6.35 -14.80
N LEU A 49 11.30 5.17 -14.20
CA LEU A 49 11.25 3.89 -14.90
C LEU A 49 9.82 3.39 -15.01
N GLY A 50 9.51 2.67 -16.09
CA GLY A 50 8.24 1.98 -16.26
C GLY A 50 7.30 2.60 -17.29
N HIS A 51 6.12 1.99 -17.41
CA HIS A 51 5.06 2.44 -18.30
C HIS A 51 4.39 3.71 -17.77
N ARG A 52 4.25 4.73 -18.61
CA ARG A 52 3.57 5.97 -18.24
C ARG A 52 2.06 5.80 -18.32
N PHE A 53 1.39 5.87 -17.17
CA PHE A 53 -0.06 5.87 -17.06
C PHE A 53 -0.60 7.30 -17.09
N VAL A 54 -1.74 7.46 -17.77
CA VAL A 54 -2.58 8.67 -17.71
C VAL A 54 -3.76 8.34 -16.79
N PRO A 55 -4.16 9.24 -15.87
CA PRO A 55 -5.32 9.00 -15.02
C PRO A 55 -6.57 8.62 -15.82
N ASP A 56 -7.24 7.54 -15.42
CA ASP A 56 -8.49 7.08 -16.02
C ASP A 56 -9.57 6.93 -14.94
N PRO A 57 -10.53 7.86 -14.82
CA PRO A 57 -11.55 7.81 -13.77
C PRO A 57 -12.64 6.75 -14.04
N THR A 58 -12.58 6.04 -15.17
CA THR A 58 -13.62 5.06 -15.59
C THR A 58 -13.30 3.63 -15.18
N LEU A 59 -12.44 3.45 -14.17
CA LEU A 59 -12.02 2.15 -13.65
C LEU A 59 -13.22 1.26 -13.29
N VAL A 60 -13.17 0.02 -13.73
CA VAL A 60 -14.11 -1.03 -13.32
C VAL A 60 -13.49 -1.82 -12.16
N ASN A 61 -14.27 -1.99 -11.09
CA ASN A 61 -13.84 -2.60 -9.84
C ASN A 61 -12.53 -1.96 -9.28
N PRO A 62 -12.54 -0.64 -9.02
CA PRO A 62 -11.36 0.06 -8.52
C PRO A 62 -11.00 -0.43 -7.12
N HIS A 63 -9.70 -0.61 -6.89
CA HIS A 63 -9.14 -0.95 -5.59
C HIS A 63 -7.89 -0.11 -5.31
N PRO A 64 -7.54 0.10 -4.02
CA PRO A 64 -6.26 0.65 -3.60
C PRO A 64 -5.06 0.14 -4.40
N LEU A 65 -4.14 1.06 -4.69
CA LEU A 65 -2.84 0.77 -5.29
C LEU A 65 -1.76 1.54 -4.52
N PRO A 66 -0.91 0.89 -3.71
CA PRO A 66 0.19 1.58 -3.08
C PRO A 66 1.26 1.96 -4.11
N PHE A 67 1.91 3.10 -3.91
CA PHE A 67 3.10 3.49 -4.67
C PHE A 67 4.36 3.36 -3.82
N THR A 68 5.50 3.15 -4.44
CA THR A 68 6.75 2.79 -3.74
C THR A 68 7.67 3.98 -3.55
N SER A 69 7.71 4.90 -4.51
CA SER A 69 8.52 6.12 -4.48
C SER A 69 7.90 7.21 -5.35
N TRP A 70 8.47 8.41 -5.29
CA TRP A 70 8.12 9.51 -6.17
C TRP A 70 9.37 10.22 -6.67
N THR A 71 9.28 10.90 -7.80
CA THR A 71 10.38 11.64 -8.42
C THR A 71 9.93 13.07 -8.68
N ARG A 72 10.77 14.05 -8.36
CA ARG A 72 10.51 15.45 -8.69
C ARG A 72 10.77 15.71 -10.18
N LEU A 73 9.77 16.24 -10.86
CA LEU A 73 9.86 16.61 -12.28
C LEU A 73 9.91 18.12 -12.50
N GLY A 74 9.38 18.89 -11.55
CA GLY A 74 9.37 20.36 -11.56
C GLY A 74 9.02 20.94 -10.20
N GLU A 75 8.72 22.24 -10.16
CA GLU A 75 8.29 22.90 -8.92
C GLU A 75 6.93 22.39 -8.45
N ASP A 76 6.00 22.14 -9.36
CA ASP A 76 4.61 21.76 -9.11
C ASP A 76 4.25 20.39 -9.69
N THR A 77 5.22 19.61 -10.15
CA THR A 77 4.98 18.33 -10.82
C THR A 77 5.89 17.24 -10.26
N ILE A 78 5.29 16.11 -9.91
CA ILE A 78 5.99 14.89 -9.50
C ILE A 78 5.54 13.71 -10.35
N ALA A 79 6.36 12.67 -10.42
CA ALA A 79 5.97 11.34 -10.86
C ALA A 79 5.85 10.42 -9.65
N VAL A 80 4.78 9.65 -9.52
CA VAL A 80 4.68 8.54 -8.55
C VAL A 80 4.99 7.23 -9.25
N ASN A 81 5.75 6.35 -8.58
CA ASN A 81 6.22 5.08 -9.12
C ASN A 81 5.55 3.92 -8.38
N PHE A 82 4.96 2.99 -9.13
CA PHE A 82 4.16 1.90 -8.58
C PHE A 82 4.31 0.63 -9.41
N GLN A 83 3.68 -0.47 -8.98
CA GLN A 83 3.59 -1.70 -9.76
C GLN A 83 2.13 -2.07 -9.94
N THR A 84 1.70 -2.30 -11.18
CA THR A 84 0.31 -2.69 -11.51
C THR A 84 0.28 -3.80 -12.56
N GLY A 85 -0.91 -4.16 -13.04
CA GLY A 85 -1.11 -5.15 -14.09
C GLY A 85 -0.76 -4.63 -15.49
N ASN A 86 -0.97 -5.48 -16.50
CA ASN A 86 -0.78 -5.14 -17.91
C ASN A 86 -1.58 -3.88 -18.32
N PRO A 87 -0.95 -2.82 -18.86
CA PRO A 87 -1.60 -1.56 -19.22
C PRO A 87 -2.66 -1.67 -20.34
N ALA A 88 -2.67 -2.78 -21.09
CA ALA A 88 -3.74 -3.06 -22.05
C ALA A 88 -5.07 -3.46 -21.37
N CYS A 89 -5.02 -3.83 -20.09
CA CYS A 89 -6.17 -4.36 -19.34
C CYS A 89 -6.48 -3.57 -18.07
N PHE A 90 -5.46 -3.00 -17.44
CA PHE A 90 -5.58 -2.24 -16.20
C PHE A 90 -5.27 -0.78 -16.45
N ALA A 91 -5.99 0.10 -15.77
CA ALA A 91 -5.68 1.52 -15.69
C ALA A 91 -5.57 1.95 -14.24
N VAL A 92 -5.03 3.16 -14.07
CA VAL A 92 -4.78 3.78 -12.77
C VAL A 92 -5.44 5.14 -12.76
N ASP A 93 -5.96 5.53 -11.61
CA ASP A 93 -6.48 6.86 -11.32
C ASP A 93 -5.85 7.38 -10.03
N ALA A 94 -5.85 8.69 -9.85
CA ALA A 94 -5.25 9.34 -8.69
C ALA A 94 -6.19 10.40 -8.09
N ALA A 95 -6.33 10.39 -6.77
CA ALA A 95 -6.88 11.51 -6.02
C ALA A 95 -5.78 12.15 -5.18
N VAL A 96 -5.71 13.48 -5.20
CA VAL A 96 -4.66 14.26 -4.53
C VAL A 96 -5.28 15.20 -3.51
N THR A 97 -4.81 15.09 -2.27
CA THR A 97 -5.13 16.03 -1.19
C THR A 97 -3.86 16.77 -0.80
N GLU A 98 -3.90 18.10 -0.83
CA GLU A 98 -2.72 18.93 -0.48
C GLU A 98 -3.02 19.84 0.69
N THR A 99 -2.05 19.95 1.59
CA THR A 99 -1.97 20.94 2.67
C THR A 99 -0.71 21.80 2.49
N ALA A 100 -0.41 22.63 3.49
CA ALA A 100 0.84 23.39 3.51
C ALA A 100 2.06 22.49 3.78
N GLU A 101 1.86 21.32 4.38
CA GLU A 101 2.93 20.42 4.84
C GLU A 101 3.00 19.11 4.06
N THR A 102 1.90 18.65 3.46
CA THR A 102 1.81 17.31 2.86
C THR A 102 1.07 17.29 1.52
N ILE A 103 1.46 16.30 0.70
CA ILE A 103 0.77 15.85 -0.50
C ILE A 103 0.36 14.40 -0.25
N THR A 104 -0.91 14.13 -0.02
CA THR A 104 -1.42 12.77 0.12
C THR A 104 -2.01 12.31 -1.20
N ILE A 105 -1.52 11.18 -1.73
CA ILE A 105 -1.92 10.62 -3.01
C ILE A 105 -2.58 9.28 -2.77
N ALA A 106 -3.82 9.14 -3.20
CA ALA A 106 -4.55 7.88 -3.22
C ALA A 106 -4.60 7.38 -4.65
N LEU A 107 -3.80 6.36 -4.98
CA LEU A 107 -3.88 5.71 -6.28
C LEU A 107 -4.87 4.56 -6.22
N ARG A 108 -5.61 4.38 -7.31
CA ARG A 108 -6.50 3.23 -7.49
C ARG A 108 -6.18 2.57 -8.80
N SER A 109 -6.21 1.24 -8.81
CA SER A 109 -6.11 0.44 -10.01
C SER A 109 -7.43 -0.28 -10.25
N GLY A 110 -7.75 -0.55 -11.51
CA GLY A 110 -8.91 -1.34 -11.87
C GLY A 110 -8.83 -1.79 -13.32
N THR A 111 -9.79 -2.63 -13.72
CA THR A 111 -9.92 -3.02 -15.12
C THR A 111 -10.35 -1.80 -15.94
N ARG A 112 -9.75 -1.61 -17.11
CA ARG A 112 -10.19 -0.58 -18.05
C ARG A 112 -11.62 -0.87 -18.49
N ALA A 113 -12.45 0.16 -18.64
CA ALA A 113 -13.82 0.00 -19.13
C ALA A 113 -13.88 -0.72 -20.50
N ASP A 114 -12.91 -0.42 -21.38
CA ASP A 114 -12.79 -1.04 -22.70
C ASP A 114 -12.15 -2.44 -22.71
N ALA A 115 -11.67 -2.94 -21.55
CA ALA A 115 -11.02 -4.23 -21.41
C ALA A 115 -11.83 -5.28 -20.64
N VAL A 116 -13.04 -4.92 -20.18
CA VAL A 116 -13.94 -5.86 -19.53
C VAL A 116 -14.23 -7.05 -20.45
N GLY A 117 -14.02 -8.27 -19.92
CA GLY A 117 -14.24 -9.52 -20.65
C GLY A 117 -13.15 -9.89 -21.66
N LYS A 118 -12.08 -9.11 -21.79
CA LYS A 118 -10.91 -9.48 -22.61
C LYS A 118 -10.02 -10.48 -21.87
N MET A 119 -9.24 -11.24 -22.63
CA MET A 119 -8.21 -12.12 -22.09
C MET A 119 -7.00 -11.27 -21.66
N CYS A 120 -6.76 -11.18 -20.36
CA CYS A 120 -5.67 -10.41 -19.77
C CYS A 120 -4.62 -11.33 -19.17
N THR A 121 -3.35 -11.09 -19.49
CA THR A 121 -2.22 -11.78 -18.88
C THR A 121 -1.94 -11.25 -17.47
N MET A 122 -1.44 -12.12 -16.59
CA MET A 122 -0.99 -11.74 -15.24
C MET A 122 0.47 -11.27 -15.27
N ASP A 123 0.69 -10.08 -15.82
CA ASP A 123 2.01 -9.45 -15.87
C ASP A 123 2.09 -8.31 -14.84
N ALA A 124 3.17 -8.28 -14.07
CA ALA A 124 3.49 -7.17 -13.19
C ALA A 124 4.32 -6.13 -13.94
N VAL A 125 3.78 -4.93 -14.07
CA VAL A 125 4.38 -3.81 -14.81
C VAL A 125 4.73 -2.70 -13.83
N LEU A 126 5.99 -2.25 -13.89
CA LEU A 126 6.37 -0.99 -13.24
C LEU A 126 5.69 0.15 -13.99
N GLY A 127 4.95 0.96 -13.24
CA GLY A 127 4.19 2.09 -13.74
C GLY A 127 4.66 3.39 -13.12
N THR A 128 4.45 4.46 -13.86
CA THR A 128 4.63 5.83 -13.37
C THR A 128 3.45 6.69 -13.79
N MET A 129 3.10 7.68 -12.97
CA MET A 129 2.06 8.66 -13.27
C MET A 129 2.52 10.05 -12.83
N ASP A 130 2.44 11.02 -13.74
CA ASP A 130 2.69 12.41 -13.38
C ASP A 130 1.48 12.99 -12.65
N ILE A 131 1.76 13.69 -11.56
CA ILE A 131 0.80 14.39 -10.72
C ILE A 131 1.16 15.86 -10.74
N THR A 132 0.25 16.68 -11.26
CA THR A 132 0.32 18.14 -11.16
C THR A 132 -0.30 18.59 -9.84
N LEU A 133 0.46 19.37 -9.09
CA LEU A 133 0.11 19.93 -7.79
C LEU A 133 -0.52 21.32 -7.97
N ARG A 134 -1.36 21.73 -7.03
CA ARG A 134 -2.00 23.06 -7.00
C ARG A 134 -1.06 24.17 -6.53
N SER A 135 -0.02 23.79 -5.80
CA SER A 135 1.03 24.68 -5.28
C SER A 135 2.40 24.02 -5.48
N PRO A 136 3.51 24.78 -5.46
CA PRO A 136 4.85 24.21 -5.52
C PRO A 136 5.09 23.17 -4.42
N LEU A 137 5.76 22.06 -4.74
CA LEU A 137 6.09 20.96 -3.82
C LEU A 137 6.87 21.46 -2.60
N GLY A 138 7.88 22.29 -2.79
CA GLY A 138 8.72 22.80 -1.71
C GLY A 138 9.30 21.66 -0.84
N SER A 139 9.14 21.80 0.49
CA SER A 139 9.54 20.81 1.49
C SER A 139 8.39 19.90 1.96
N ARG A 140 7.26 19.87 1.22
CA ARG A 140 6.10 19.06 1.62
C ARG A 140 6.41 17.57 1.51
N ALA A 141 5.92 16.79 2.49
CA ALA A 141 6.06 15.35 2.46
C ALA A 141 5.04 14.73 1.47
N VAL A 142 5.47 13.78 0.65
CA VAL A 142 4.58 13.02 -0.23
C VAL A 142 4.20 11.73 0.47
N LEU A 143 2.91 11.55 0.70
CA LEU A 143 2.33 10.45 1.47
C LEU A 143 1.49 9.54 0.57
N ASP A 144 1.56 8.26 0.85
CA ASP A 144 0.64 7.24 0.32
C ASP A 144 -0.59 7.15 1.21
N ALA A 145 -1.78 7.17 0.61
CA ALA A 145 -3.04 7.05 1.35
C ALA A 145 -3.38 5.60 1.74
N GLU A 146 -2.66 4.63 1.16
CA GLU A 146 -2.88 3.18 1.34
C GLU A 146 -2.03 2.55 2.46
#